data_AF-A0A524JU57-F1
#
_entry.id   AF-A0A524JU57-F1
#
_cell.length_a   1.000
_cell.length_b   1.000
_cell.length_c   1.000
_cell.angle_alpha   90.00
_cell.angle_beta   90.00
_cell.angle_gamma   90.00
#
_symmetry.space_group_name_H-M   'P 1'
#
loop_
_entity.id
_entity.type
_entity.pdbx_description
1 polymer ?
#
loop_
_entity_poly.entity_id
_entity_poly.type
_entity_poly.pdbx_seq_one_letter_code
_entity_poly.pdbx_strand_id
1 'polypeptide(L)'
;MSFKNILDLGRDLNINRIFWPSSIGAFGPTTPQDNTPQRTSLEPTTIYGVGKVTGELLANYYHNRWGLDVRGMRYPGLITHAVEPADGTTEYSE
;
A
#
# COMPACT_ATOMS: atom_id res chain seq x y z
N MET A 1 -0.43 -14.34 0.54
CA MET A 1 -1.84 -14.73 0.76
C MET A 1 -2.36 -14.04 2.03
N SER A 2 -2.72 -12.74 1.98
CA SER A 2 -3.16 -12.00 3.19
C SER A 2 -4.21 -10.92 2.88
N PHE A 3 -3.90 -9.89 2.09
CA PHE A 3 -4.83 -8.76 1.90
C PHE A 3 -6.13 -9.12 1.15
N LYS A 4 -6.06 -9.99 0.13
CA LYS A 4 -7.25 -10.47 -0.59
C LYS A 4 -8.28 -11.11 0.37
N ASN A 5 -7.81 -11.87 1.36
CA ASN A 5 -8.70 -12.53 2.32
C ASN A 5 -9.42 -11.49 3.20
N ILE A 6 -8.74 -10.41 3.56
CA ILE A 6 -9.35 -9.29 4.29
C ILE A 6 -10.44 -8.62 3.43
N LEU A 7 -10.21 -8.46 2.13
CA LEU A 7 -11.20 -7.91 1.21
C LEU A 7 -12.40 -8.84 1.01
N ASP A 8 -12.17 -10.15 0.89
CA ASP A 8 -13.23 -11.15 0.81
C ASP A 8 -14.10 -11.14 2.08
N LEU A 9 -13.47 -11.16 3.26
CA LEU A 9 -14.17 -11.04 4.54
C LEU A 9 -14.88 -9.70 4.67
N GLY A 10 -14.27 -8.61 4.20
CA GLY A 10 -14.85 -7.28 4.19
C GLY A 10 -16.17 -7.24 3.43
N ARG A 11 -16.21 -7.89 2.27
CA ARG A 11 -17.42 -8.07 1.48
C ARG A 11 -18.42 -8.99 2.19
N ASP A 12 -17.99 -10.17 2.62
CA ASP A 12 -18.90 -11.22 3.12
C ASP A 12 -19.54 -10.85 4.47
N LEU A 13 -18.82 -10.08 5.29
CA LEU A 13 -19.30 -9.62 6.60
C LEU A 13 -19.91 -8.20 6.57
N ASN A 14 -20.08 -7.60 5.38
CA ASN A 14 -20.56 -6.22 5.21
C ASN A 14 -19.79 -5.21 6.08
N ILE A 15 -18.46 -5.31 6.10
CA ILE A 15 -17.61 -4.35 6.81
C ILE A 15 -17.72 -2.99 6.14
N ASN A 16 -18.08 -1.97 6.93
CA ASN A 16 -18.37 -0.65 6.39
C ASN A 16 -17.17 -0.01 5.69
N ARG A 17 -15.95 -0.17 6.24
CA ARG A 17 -14.73 0.49 5.73
C ARG A 17 -13.47 -0.31 6.05
N ILE A 18 -12.52 -0.33 5.12
CA ILE A 18 -11.19 -0.93 5.29
C ILE A 18 -10.12 0.13 4.96
N PHE A 19 -9.14 0.28 5.83
CA PHE A 19 -7.94 1.07 5.54
C PHE A 19 -6.76 0.13 5.32
N TRP A 20 -6.07 0.29 4.18
CA TRP A 20 -4.89 -0.49 3.84
C TRP A 20 -3.74 0.44 3.45
N PRO A 21 -2.64 0.47 4.22
CA PRO A 21 -1.52 1.35 3.93
C PRO A 21 -0.66 0.79 2.82
N SER A 22 -0.43 1.61 1.80
CA SER A 22 0.60 1.39 0.79
C SER A 22 1.93 2.02 1.24
N SER A 23 2.93 2.06 0.36
CA SER A 23 4.24 2.66 0.62
C SER A 23 4.84 3.25 -0.65
N ILE A 24 5.77 4.20 -0.51
CA ILE A 24 6.66 4.64 -1.60
C ILE A 24 7.44 3.47 -2.23
N GLY A 25 7.58 2.33 -1.54
CA GLY A 25 8.14 1.11 -2.11
C GLY A 25 7.34 0.53 -3.28
N ALA A 26 6.13 1.04 -3.56
CA ALA A 26 5.37 0.73 -4.78
C ALA A 26 5.98 1.37 -6.05
N PHE A 27 6.83 2.39 -5.89
CA PHE A 27 7.54 3.02 -6.99
C PHE A 27 8.74 2.18 -7.45
N GLY A 28 9.23 2.50 -8.65
CA GLY A 28 10.37 1.82 -9.26
C GLY A 28 11.31 2.78 -9.98
N PRO A 29 12.38 2.26 -10.62
CA PRO A 29 13.38 3.07 -11.33
C PRO A 29 12.80 3.91 -12.48
N THR A 30 11.67 3.50 -13.05
CA THR A 30 10.98 4.18 -14.15
C THR A 30 9.98 5.24 -13.66
N THR A 31 9.78 5.37 -12.34
CA THR A 31 8.94 6.39 -11.73
C THR A 31 9.69 7.73 -11.68
N PRO A 32 9.09 8.87 -12.10
CA PRO A 32 9.68 10.19 -11.92
C PRO A 32 10.01 10.45 -10.45
N GLN A 33 11.25 10.88 -10.17
CA GLN A 33 11.75 11.07 -8.80
C GLN A 33 11.33 12.41 -8.19
N ASP A 34 11.26 13.45 -9.00
CA ASP A 34 10.86 14.78 -8.57
C ASP A 34 9.36 14.98 -8.75
N ASN A 35 8.68 15.41 -7.69
CA ASN A 35 7.24 15.68 -7.69
C ASN A 35 6.42 14.53 -8.31
N THR A 36 6.72 13.29 -7.88
CA THR A 36 6.08 12.07 -8.39
C THR A 36 4.55 12.21 -8.40
N PRO A 37 3.89 12.16 -9.58
CA PRO A 37 2.44 12.29 -9.65
C PRO A 37 1.70 11.11 -8.99
N GLN A 38 0.46 11.34 -8.55
CA GLN A 38 -0.39 10.28 -7.99
C GLN A 38 -0.58 9.08 -8.96
N ARG A 39 -0.80 9.40 -10.24
CA ARG A 39 -0.88 8.42 -11.34
C ARG A 39 0.41 8.48 -12.14
N THR A 40 1.20 7.42 -12.07
CA THR A 40 2.53 7.34 -12.68
C THR A 40 2.88 5.87 -12.95
N SER A 41 4.02 5.60 -13.59
CA SER A 41 4.64 4.27 -13.69
C SER A 41 4.90 3.68 -12.30
N LEU A 42 4.45 2.44 -12.08
CA LEU A 42 4.65 1.66 -10.86
C LEU A 42 5.30 0.32 -11.22
N GLU A 43 6.62 0.32 -11.30
CA GLU A 43 7.43 -0.86 -11.66
C GLU A 43 8.43 -1.20 -10.54
N PRO A 44 7.94 -1.60 -9.35
CA PRO A 44 8.79 -1.87 -8.21
C PRO A 44 9.72 -3.06 -8.45
N THR A 45 10.95 -2.96 -7.94
CA THR A 45 11.98 -4.01 -8.10
C THR A 45 12.07 -4.95 -6.90
N THR A 46 11.22 -4.77 -5.87
CA THR A 46 11.19 -5.58 -4.66
C THR A 46 9.88 -6.33 -4.52
N ILE A 47 9.90 -7.52 -3.89
CA ILE A 47 8.67 -8.29 -3.62
C ILE A 47 7.71 -7.52 -2.70
N TYR A 48 8.25 -6.72 -1.78
CA TYR A 48 7.48 -5.81 -0.95
C TYR A 48 6.70 -4.82 -1.82
N GLY A 49 7.37 -4.13 -2.74
CA GLY A 49 6.76 -3.17 -3.64
C GLY A 49 5.73 -3.78 -4.58
N VAL A 50 6.01 -4.96 -5.14
CA VAL A 50 5.06 -5.74 -5.95
C VAL A 50 3.80 -6.04 -5.13
N GLY A 51 3.96 -6.46 -3.87
CA GLY A 51 2.86 -6.68 -2.95
C GLY A 51 2.03 -5.41 -2.71
N LYS A 52 2.70 -4.24 -2.63
CA LYS A 52 2.00 -2.96 -2.45
C LYS A 52 1.18 -2.56 -3.67
N VAL A 53 1.75 -2.61 -4.87
CA VAL A 53 1.02 -2.32 -6.12
C VAL A 53 -0.17 -3.28 -6.30
N THR A 54 0.05 -4.58 -6.04
CA THR A 54 -1.02 -5.59 -6.10
C THR A 54 -2.15 -5.26 -5.12
N GLY A 55 -1.82 -4.81 -3.91
CA GLY A 55 -2.80 -4.39 -2.91
C GLY A 55 -3.63 -3.19 -3.36
N GLU A 56 -3.00 -2.14 -3.89
CA GLU A 56 -3.71 -0.96 -4.42
C GLU A 56 -4.70 -1.32 -5.53
N LEU A 57 -4.27 -2.18 -6.47
CA LEU A 57 -5.10 -2.63 -7.58
C LEU A 57 -6.28 -3.48 -7.08
N LEU A 58 -6.05 -4.37 -6.11
CA LEU A 58 -7.12 -5.16 -5.50
C LEU A 58 -8.12 -4.27 -4.75
N ALA A 59 -7.65 -3.30 -3.97
CA ALA A 59 -8.54 -2.36 -3.27
C ALA A 59 -9.45 -1.61 -4.26
N ASN A 60 -8.86 -1.04 -5.32
CA ASN A 60 -9.61 -0.37 -6.38
C ASN A 60 -10.59 -1.32 -7.08
N TYR A 61 -10.17 -2.55 -7.37
CA TYR A 61 -11.03 -3.55 -7.99
C TYR A 61 -12.22 -3.90 -7.11
N TYR A 62 -12.01 -4.13 -5.80
CA TYR A 62 -13.08 -4.49 -4.89
C TYR A 62 -14.07 -3.34 -4.68
N HIS A 63 -13.58 -2.11 -4.62
CA HIS A 63 -14.42 -0.92 -4.60
C HIS A 63 -15.26 -0.82 -5.87
N ASN A 64 -14.65 -0.93 -7.06
CA ASN A 64 -15.36 -0.80 -8.33
C ASN A 64 -16.37 -1.94 -8.58
N ARG A 65 -16.06 -3.16 -8.13
CA ARG A 65 -16.90 -4.34 -8.40
C ARG A 65 -18.01 -4.55 -7.37
N TRP A 66 -17.75 -4.27 -6.10
CA TRP A 66 -18.69 -4.58 -5.01
C TRP A 66 -19.05 -3.37 -4.14
N GLY A 67 -18.52 -2.18 -4.42
CA GLY A 67 -18.78 -0.98 -3.62
C GLY A 67 -18.13 -1.00 -2.23
N LEU A 68 -17.22 -1.94 -1.95
CA LEU A 68 -16.52 -2.00 -0.67
C LEU A 68 -15.69 -0.72 -0.47
N ASP A 69 -15.91 0.01 0.63
CA ASP A 69 -15.17 1.25 0.92
C ASP A 69 -13.77 0.91 1.45
N VAL A 70 -12.82 0.77 0.53
CA VAL A 70 -11.42 0.52 0.81
C VAL A 70 -10.61 1.78 0.51
N ARG A 71 -9.83 2.26 1.48
CA ARG A 71 -9.01 3.47 1.35
C ARG A 71 -7.56 3.17 1.72
N GLY A 72 -6.64 3.94 1.16
CA GLY A 72 -5.22 3.77 1.43
C GLY A 72 -4.40 4.97 0.96
N MET A 73 -3.19 5.07 1.49
CA MET A 73 -2.19 6.07 1.11
C MET A 73 -0.81 5.41 1.05
N ARG A 74 0.08 5.92 0.19
CA ARG A 74 1.47 5.49 0.11
C ARG A 74 2.28 6.22 1.17
N TYR A 75 2.63 5.55 2.27
CA TYR A 75 3.46 6.17 3.29
C TYR A 75 4.91 6.36 2.81
N PRO A 76 5.54 7.50 3.13
CA PRO A 76 6.98 7.68 3.02
C PRO A 76 7.70 6.90 4.13
N GLY A 77 9.03 7.07 4.24
CA GLY A 77 9.74 6.65 5.44
C GLY A 77 9.11 7.30 6.68
N LEU A 78 8.78 6.47 7.68
CA LEU A 78 8.17 6.93 8.92
C LEU A 78 9.25 7.02 9.99
N ILE A 79 9.31 8.15 10.71
CA ILE A 79 10.24 8.38 11.81
C ILE A 79 9.43 8.38 13.10
N THR A 80 9.85 7.58 14.08
CA THR A 80 9.20 7.49 15.39
C THR A 80 10.24 7.25 16.48
N HIS A 81 10.01 7.83 17.67
CA HIS A 81 10.81 7.58 18.88
C HIS A 81 10.20 6.48 19.76
N ALA A 82 8.98 6.04 19.43
CA ALA A 82 8.17 5.19 20.31
C ALA A 82 8.42 3.69 20.12
N VAL A 83 9.02 3.30 18.99
CA VAL A 83 9.24 1.90 18.63
C VAL A 83 10.62 1.80 17.99
N GLU A 84 11.40 0.81 18.41
CA GLU A 84 12.66 0.51 17.74
C GLU A 84 12.41 0.16 16.26
N PRO A 85 13.32 0.57 15.37
CA PRO A 85 13.24 0.23 13.96
C PRO A 85 13.25 -1.29 13.74
N ALA A 86 12.43 -1.75 12.78
CA ALA A 86 12.25 -3.15 12.45
C ALA A 86 13.04 -3.52 11.18
N ASP A 87 12.47 -4.32 10.28
CA ASP A 87 13.15 -4.80 9.06
C ASP A 87 12.89 -3.86 7.85
N GLY A 88 12.96 -2.54 8.10
CA GLY A 88 12.65 -1.49 7.13
C GLY A 88 13.88 -0.99 6.36
N THR A 89 13.70 -0.61 5.09
CA THR A 89 14.79 -0.03 4.28
C THR A 89 15.00 1.47 4.49
N THR A 90 14.11 2.14 5.24
CA THR A 90 14.15 3.58 5.52
C THR A 90 13.95 3.84 7.00
N GLU A 91 14.87 3.36 7.81
CA GLU A 91 14.84 3.52 9.27
C GLU A 91 16.05 4.33 9.71
N TYR A 92 15.80 5.34 10.55
CA TYR A 92 16.82 6.19 11.15
C TYR A 92 16.62 6.09 12.66
N SER A 93 17.58 5.48 13.35
CA SER A 93 17.69 5.52 14.81
C SER A 93 18.58 6.70 15.17
N GLU A 94 18.07 7.65 15.95
CA GLU A 94 18.94 8.51 16.76
C GLU A 94 19.01 7.96 18.20
#